data_AF-X1HCY5-F1
#
_entry.id   AF-X1HCY5-F1
#
_cell.length_a   1.000
_cell.length_b   1.000
_cell.length_c   1.000
_cell.angle_alpha   90.00
_cell.angle_beta   90.00
_cell.angle_gamma   90.00
#
_symmetry.space_group_name_H-M   'P 1'
#
loop_
_entity.id
_entity.type
_entity.pdbx_description
1 polymer ?
#
loop_
_entity_poly.entity_id
_entity_poly.type
_entity_poly.pdbx_seq_one_letter_code
_entity_poly.pdbx_strand_id
1 'polypeptide(L)' 'LPGVIESKDKGKYMELLLDGHTPPQEVLSVLINKGVIVDQFEVSTPSLNEIFIQVVKEE' A
#
# COMPACT_ATOMS: atom_id res chain seq x y z
N LEU A 1 -4.91 -5.72 -7.94
CA LEU A 1 -4.83 -4.24 -8.07
C LEU A 1 -3.47 -3.94 -8.70
N PRO A 2 -3.33 -2.96 -9.61
CA PRO A 2 -2.06 -2.70 -10.28
C PRO A 2 -0.97 -2.38 -9.25
N GLY A 3 0.23 -2.94 -9.45
CA GLY A 3 1.41 -2.67 -8.63
C GLY A 3 1.35 -3.07 -7.16
N VAL A 4 0.27 -3.68 -6.69
CA VAL A 4 0.15 -4.14 -5.30
C VAL A 4 0.94 -5.44 -5.15
N ILE A 5 1.99 -5.40 -4.33
CA ILE A 5 2.85 -6.55 -4.02
C ILE A 5 2.41 -7.29 -2.76
N GLU A 6 1.75 -6.60 -1.82
CA GLU A 6 1.22 -7.20 -0.61
C GLU A 6 -0.10 -6.52 -0.22
N SER A 7 -1.01 -7.28 0.40
CA SER A 7 -2.25 -6.76 0.96
C SER A 7 -2.45 -7.33 2.36
N LYS A 8 -2.58 -6.44 3.35
CA LYS A 8 -2.81 -6.81 4.75
C LYS A 8 -4.13 -6.24 5.21
N ASP A 9 -5.01 -7.11 5.69
CA ASP A 9 -6.22 -6.71 6.39
C ASP A 9 -5.88 -6.38 7.85
N LYS A 10 -6.16 -5.14 8.27
CA LYS A 10 -6.00 -4.68 9.66
C LYS A 10 -7.35 -4.56 10.38
N GLY A 11 -8.42 -5.11 9.80
CA GLY A 11 -9.79 -5.09 10.29
C GLY A 11 -10.51 -3.75 10.09
N LYS A 12 -9.85 -2.63 10.40
CA LYS A 12 -10.39 -1.27 10.22
C LYS A 12 -10.03 -0.63 8.88
N TYR A 13 -8.88 -1.00 8.34
CA TYR A 13 -8.37 -0.52 7.07
C TYR A 13 -7.58 -1.63 6.39
N MET A 14 -7.38 -1.48 5.10
CA MET A 14 -6.54 -2.36 4.30
C MET A 14 -5.22 -1.65 3.98
N GLU A 15 -4.10 -2.29 4.28
CA GLU A 15 -2.77 -1.80 3.94
C GLU A 15 -2.32 -2.49 2.65
N LEU A 16 -1.98 -1.70 1.63
CA LEU A 16 -1.50 -2.19 0.34
C LEU A 16 -0.05 -1.74 0.15
N LEU A 17 0.86 -2.71 0.04
CA LEU A 17 2.25 -2.44 -0.29
C LEU A 17 2.38 -2.37 -1.82
N LEU A 18 3.02 -1.33 -2.34
CA LEU A 18 3.20 -1.12 -3.77
C LEU A 18 4.62 -1.46 -4.21
N ASP A 19 4.77 -1.80 -5.50
CA ASP A 19 6.03 -2.16 -6.17
C ASP A 19 7.06 -1.01 -6.30
N GLY A 20 6.71 0.20 -5.85
CA GLY A 20 7.57 1.39 -5.92
C GLY A 20 7.53 2.14 -7.26
N HIS A 21 6.88 1.58 -8.28
CA HIS A 21 6.73 2.21 -9.60
C HIS A 21 5.29 2.64 -9.87
N THR A 22 4.34 1.94 -9.29
CA THR A 22 2.91 2.21 -9.44
C THR A 22 2.49 3.36 -8.52
N PRO A 23 1.95 4.46 -9.06
CA PRO A 23 1.47 5.57 -8.24
C PRO A 23 0.26 5.13 -7.39
N PRO A 24 0.20 5.49 -6.08
CA PRO A 24 -0.95 5.17 -5.23
C PRO A 24 -2.29 5.66 -5.79
N GLN A 25 -2.29 6.77 -6.52
CA GLN A 25 -3.47 7.32 -7.20
C GLN A 25 -4.09 6.39 -8.25
N GLU A 26 -3.28 5.54 -8.90
CA GLU A 26 -3.76 4.58 -9.89
C GLU A 26 -4.55 3.45 -9.20
N VAL A 27 -4.04 2.98 -8.06
CA VAL A 27 -4.75 2.00 -7.21
C VAL A 27 -6.07 2.58 -6.71
N LEU A 28 -6.06 3.81 -6.19
CA LEU A 28 -7.27 4.51 -5.75
C LEU A 28 -8.29 4.62 -6.90
N SER A 29 -7.85 5.01 -8.09
CA SER A 29 -8.71 5.13 -9.28
C SER A 29 -9.36 3.79 -9.64
N VAL A 30 -8.61 2.69 -9.60
CA VAL A 30 -9.14 1.35 -9.85
C VAL A 30 -10.16 0.94 -8.78
N LEU A 31 -9.93 1.27 -7.50
CA LEU A 31 -10.86 0.97 -6.42
C LEU A 31 -12.19 1.73 -6.58
N ILE A 32 -12.12 3.03 -6.86
CA ILE A 32 -13.30 3.87 -7.10
C ILE A 32 -14.07 3.37 -8.33
N ASN A 33 -13.37 3.07 -9.44
CA ASN A 33 -14.00 2.56 -10.66
C ASN A 33 -14.65 1.18 -10.47
N LYS A 34 -14.23 0.41 -9.46
CA LYS A 34 -14.85 -0.86 -9.06
C LYS A 34 -16.03 -0.68 -8.10
N GLY A 35 -16.39 0.55 -7.75
CA GLY A 35 -17.48 0.85 -6.83
C GLY A 35 -17.12 0.67 -5.36
N VAL A 36 -15.84 0.59 -5.02
CA VAL A 36 -15.40 0.55 -3.62
C VAL A 36 -15.56 1.96 -3.03
N ILE A 37 -16.29 2.07 -1.92
CA ILE A 37 -16.39 3.31 -1.15
C ILE A 37 -15.10 3.46 -0.34
N VAL A 38 -14.39 4.56 -0.56
CA VAL A 38 -13.14 4.88 0.14
C VAL A 38 -13.37 6.13 0.97
N ASP A 39 -13.55 5.96 2.28
CA ASP A 39 -13.77 7.08 3.22
C ASP A 39 -12.47 7.82 3.56
N GLN A 40 -11.33 7.10 3.58
CA GLN A 40 -10.00 7.63 3.90
C GLN A 40 -8.94 6.91 3.06
N PHE A 41 -8.04 7.66 2.45
CA PHE A 41 -6.90 7.14 1.69
C PHE A 41 -5.63 7.83 2.18
N GLU A 42 -4.68 7.04 2.65
CA GLU A 42 -3.40 7.53 3.18
C GLU A 42 -2.24 6.95 2.37
N VAL A 43 -1.27 7.80 2.03
CA VAL A 43 -0.01 7.39 1.43
C VAL A 43 1.06 7.50 2.50
N SER A 44 1.53 6.36 2.98
CA SER A 44 2.60 6.27 3.96
C SER A 44 3.94 6.08 3.27
N THR A 45 4.94 6.83 3.72
CA THR A 45 6.34 6.48 3.48
C THR A 45 6.77 5.43 4.50
N PRO A 46 7.65 4.48 4.15
CA PRO A 46 8.12 3.48 5.09
C PRO A 46 8.76 4.15 6.31
N SER A 47 8.48 3.62 7.49
CA SER A 47 9.08 4.06 8.74
C SER A 47 10.56 3.67 8.81
N LEU A 48 11.35 4.36 9.64
CA LEU A 48 12.75 3.98 9.90
C LEU A 48 12.89 2.53 10.38
N ASN A 49 11.93 2.03 11.16
CA ASN A 49 11.92 0.65 11.63
C ASN A 49 11.71 -0.34 10.47
N GLU A 50 10.83 -0.04 9.52
CA GLU A 50 10.63 -0.89 8.34
C GLU A 50 11.84 -0.85 7.42
N ILE A 51 12.46 0.31 7.23
CA ILE A 51 13.72 0.45 6.49
C ILE A 51 14.82 -0.41 7.17
N PHE A 52 14.94 -0.35 8.50
CA PHE A 52 15.91 -1.15 9.24
C PHE A 52 15.66 -2.65 9.06
N ILE A 53 14.40 -3.12 9.16
CA ILE A 53 14.05 -4.53 8.95
C ILE A 53 14.38 -4.97 7.52
N GLN A 54 14.13 -4.13 6.51
CA GLN A 54 14.45 -4.46 5.11
C GLN A 54 15.95 -4.63 4.92
N VAL A 55 16.76 -3.67 5.37
CA VAL A 55 18.22 -3.70 5.23
C VAL A 55 18.84 -4.89 5.96
N VAL A 56 18.38 -5.21 7.17
CA VAL A 56 18.94 -6.33 7.96
C VAL A 56 18.52 -7.70 7.42
N LYS A 57 17.39 -7.81 6.71
CA LYS A 57 16.97 -9.06 6.04
C LYS A 57 17.72 -9.32 4.74
N GLU A 58 18.44 -8.34 4.21
CA GLU A 58 19.24 -8.46 2.99
C GLU A 58 20.69 -8.95 3.26
N GLU A 59 21.10 -9.08 4.54
CA GLU A 59 22.35 -9.76 4.97
C GLU A 59 22.11 -11.22 5.41
#